data_AF-A0A9P8S5Y4-F1
#
_entry.id   AF-A0A9P8S5Y4-F1
#
_cell.length_a   1.000
_cell.length_b   1.000
_cell.length_c   1.000
_cell.angle_alpha   90.00
_cell.angle_beta   90.00
_cell.angle_gamma   90.00
#
_symmetry.space_group_name_H-M   'P 1'
#
loop_
_entity.id
_entity.type
_entity.pdbx_description
1 polymer ?
#
loop_
_entity_poly.entity_id
_entity_poly.type
_entity_poly.pdbx_seq_one_letter_code
_entity_poly.pdbx_strand_id
1 'polypeptide(L)'
;MHQLSTWLTLREKLCDKYCESEIAASDLKGRLCKNFRKYIESLGKCAKDARSTVKKQCKDKCRCSKDDDCDINEVCKDHACNPKCTDGKCLAHVALPPKCTKNSDCRSGLVCRDSDCRQCRADSECHEDMICSNDHCMPKPPTCGQPGFDWAEWRGPLSWNSVKSPPFTEYDPTVFKSQRPEHGGRTNTLLIDNPGDLYGQAIDINLASVIHQGFLLAPETGNYTFIFGQADDIVLVWLGENAFRGWTRANADIERTYIPPPGDETRTTRHLEQGTYYPIRVAWGDKGGNTAMSVRIMAPNGTELTGQKGGYFRTEACDGSYDKFPPYGRS
;
A
#
# COMPACT_ATOMS: atom_id res chain seq x y z
N MET A 1 -44.65 6.93 17.78
CA MET A 1 -44.13 6.77 16.40
C MET A 1 -44.27 8.03 15.52
N HIS A 2 -44.36 9.25 16.08
CA HIS A 2 -44.56 10.49 15.30
C HIS A 2 -43.44 11.55 15.42
N GLN A 3 -42.34 11.28 16.14
CA GLN A 3 -41.19 12.22 16.23
C GLN A 3 -39.96 11.77 15.43
N LEU A 4 -39.92 10.54 14.90
CA LEU A 4 -38.78 10.06 14.11
C LEU A 4 -38.93 10.37 12.60
N SER A 5 -40.15 10.54 12.08
CA SER A 5 -40.35 10.78 10.64
C SER A 5 -40.06 12.22 10.22
N THR A 6 -40.14 13.19 11.14
CA THR A 6 -39.89 14.62 10.88
C THR A 6 -38.41 14.97 10.78
N TRP A 7 -37.53 14.22 11.45
CA TRP A 7 -36.08 14.44 11.42
C TRP A 7 -35.41 13.93 10.13
N LEU A 8 -35.88 12.81 9.56
CA LEU A 8 -35.40 12.35 8.25
C LEU A 8 -35.75 13.36 7.14
N THR A 9 -36.98 13.88 7.15
CA THR A 9 -37.43 14.84 6.13
C THR A 9 -36.70 16.19 6.16
N LEU A 10 -36.13 16.60 7.31
CA LEU A 10 -35.36 17.84 7.41
C LEU A 10 -33.93 17.67 6.86
N ARG A 11 -33.32 16.50 7.07
CA ARG A 11 -31.99 16.14 6.54
C ARG A 11 -32.00 16.07 5.03
N GLU A 12 -33.03 15.45 4.45
CA GLU A 12 -33.21 15.34 3.00
C GLU A 12 -33.45 16.72 2.38
N LYS A 13 -34.32 17.56 2.95
CA LYS A 13 -34.52 18.95 2.49
C LYS A 13 -33.28 19.84 2.55
N LEU A 14 -32.40 19.64 3.55
CA LEU A 14 -31.13 20.38 3.65
C LEU A 14 -30.11 19.91 2.62
N CYS A 15 -30.08 18.60 2.33
CA CYS A 15 -29.28 18.05 1.24
C CYS A 15 -29.73 18.62 -0.10
N ASP A 16 -31.03 18.55 -0.42
CA ASP A 16 -31.57 19.02 -1.70
C ASP A 16 -31.33 20.52 -1.89
N LYS A 17 -31.60 21.35 -0.87
CA LYS A 17 -31.50 22.82 -1.02
C LYS A 17 -30.06 23.34 -1.18
N TYR A 18 -29.05 22.68 -0.62
CA TYR A 18 -27.65 23.15 -0.66
C TYR A 18 -26.80 22.43 -1.71
N CYS A 19 -27.11 21.17 -2.06
CA CYS A 19 -26.41 20.48 -3.15
C CYS A 19 -26.91 20.91 -4.54
N GLU A 20 -28.17 21.36 -4.68
CA GLU A 20 -28.77 21.53 -6.01
C GLU A 20 -28.60 22.90 -6.67
N SER A 21 -28.35 23.98 -5.92
CA SER A 21 -28.38 25.34 -6.47
C SER A 21 -27.03 25.96 -6.87
N GLU A 22 -25.88 25.37 -6.53
CA GLU A 22 -24.57 26.03 -6.72
C GLU A 22 -23.50 25.25 -7.53
N ILE A 23 -23.78 24.03 -8.02
CA ILE A 23 -22.76 23.19 -8.67
C ILE A 23 -23.27 22.66 -10.03
N ALA A 24 -22.75 23.20 -11.12
CA ALA A 24 -23.25 23.02 -12.49
C ALA A 24 -22.73 21.76 -13.24
N ALA A 25 -22.23 20.72 -12.57
CA ALA A 25 -21.78 19.49 -13.22
C ALA A 25 -22.39 18.24 -12.54
N SER A 26 -23.17 17.45 -13.30
CA SER A 26 -23.96 16.33 -12.80
C SER A 26 -23.14 15.22 -12.12
N ASP A 27 -21.96 14.89 -12.66
CA ASP A 27 -21.11 13.83 -12.11
C ASP A 27 -20.34 14.25 -10.86
N LEU A 28 -19.93 15.52 -10.79
CA LEU A 28 -19.29 16.10 -9.61
C LEU A 28 -20.32 16.23 -8.47
N LYS A 29 -21.55 16.63 -8.82
CA LYS A 29 -22.71 16.75 -7.91
C LYS A 29 -23.06 15.40 -7.28
N GLY A 30 -23.08 14.31 -8.05
CA GLY A 30 -23.40 12.97 -7.55
C GLY A 30 -22.41 12.42 -6.51
N ARG A 31 -21.09 12.56 -6.76
CA ARG A 31 -20.05 12.05 -5.85
C ARG A 31 -19.92 12.89 -4.57
N LEU A 32 -19.98 14.22 -4.68
CA LEU A 32 -19.89 15.12 -3.53
C LEU A 32 -21.08 14.93 -2.58
N CYS A 33 -22.31 14.87 -3.10
CA CYS A 33 -23.49 14.69 -2.26
C CYS A 33 -23.54 13.30 -1.60
N LYS A 34 -23.02 12.25 -2.25
CA LYS A 34 -22.93 10.91 -1.67
C LYS A 34 -21.92 10.82 -0.52
N ASN A 35 -20.77 11.49 -0.65
CA ASN A 35 -19.77 11.58 0.41
C ASN A 35 -20.25 12.46 1.57
N PHE A 36 -20.95 13.55 1.26
CA PHE A 36 -21.56 14.43 2.25
C PHE A 36 -22.65 13.71 3.06
N ARG A 37 -23.51 12.91 2.41
CA ARG A 37 -24.51 12.08 3.09
C ARG A 37 -23.87 11.09 4.06
N LYS A 38 -22.83 10.37 3.63
CA LYS A 38 -22.07 9.44 4.48
C LYS A 38 -21.41 10.14 5.68
N TYR A 39 -20.88 11.36 5.48
CA TYR A 39 -20.30 12.16 6.55
C TYR A 39 -21.35 12.61 7.57
N ILE A 40 -22.53 13.04 7.11
CA ILE A 40 -23.64 13.41 7.99
C ILE A 40 -24.17 12.17 8.76
N GLU A 41 -24.20 11.00 8.13
CA GLU A 41 -24.55 9.73 8.79
C GLU A 41 -23.50 9.29 9.82
N SER A 42 -22.21 9.57 9.60
CA SER A 42 -21.12 9.19 10.52
C SER A 42 -21.03 10.07 11.78
N LEU A 43 -21.66 11.24 11.79
CA LEU A 43 -21.58 12.17 12.94
C LEU A 43 -22.40 11.76 14.18
N GLY A 44 -23.27 10.74 14.09
CA GLY A 44 -24.02 10.22 15.25
C GLY A 44 -24.74 11.29 16.08
N LYS A 45 -25.16 10.98 17.31
CA LYS A 45 -25.87 11.92 18.23
C LYS A 45 -25.04 13.14 18.69
N CYS A 46 -23.84 13.36 18.13
CA CYS A 46 -22.91 14.41 18.55
C CYS A 46 -23.03 15.72 17.77
N ALA A 47 -23.86 15.82 16.74
CA ALA A 47 -24.13 17.08 16.05
C ALA A 47 -25.45 17.69 16.56
N LYS A 48 -25.38 18.82 17.28
CA LYS A 48 -26.58 19.53 17.78
C LYS A 48 -27.52 20.00 16.65
N ASP A 49 -27.01 20.24 15.44
CA ASP A 49 -27.76 20.14 14.18
C ASP A 49 -26.78 20.08 12.96
N ALA A 50 -27.20 19.52 11.83
CA ALA A 50 -26.38 19.44 10.60
C ALA A 50 -26.20 20.79 9.88
N ARG A 51 -27.11 21.74 10.13
CA ARG A 51 -27.15 23.09 9.57
C ARG A 51 -26.04 23.98 10.12
N SER A 52 -25.62 23.79 11.38
CA SER A 52 -24.51 24.51 12.01
C SER A 52 -23.18 24.10 11.41
N THR A 53 -23.03 22.81 11.08
CA THR A 53 -21.81 22.27 10.47
C THR A 53 -21.69 22.70 9.01
N VAL A 54 -22.79 22.67 8.25
CA VAL A 54 -22.83 23.20 6.87
C VAL A 54 -22.61 24.72 6.83
N LYS A 55 -23.24 25.48 7.74
CA LYS A 55 -22.96 26.92 7.87
C LYS A 55 -21.50 27.23 8.15
N LYS A 56 -20.81 26.37 8.90
CA LYS A 56 -19.39 26.55 9.22
C LYS A 56 -18.47 26.28 8.04
N GLN A 57 -18.84 25.36 7.13
CA GLN A 57 -18.04 25.04 5.94
C GLN A 57 -18.40 25.89 4.71
N CYS A 58 -19.64 26.39 4.58
CA CYS A 58 -19.96 27.41 3.57
C CYS A 58 -19.40 28.80 3.91
N LYS A 59 -18.91 29.00 5.14
CA LYS A 59 -18.32 30.25 5.64
C LYS A 59 -17.03 30.64 4.91
N ASP A 60 -16.35 29.71 4.24
CA ASP A 60 -15.15 29.99 3.45
C ASP A 60 -15.45 30.80 2.17
N LYS A 61 -16.73 31.01 1.83
CA LYS A 61 -17.18 31.94 0.77
C LYS A 61 -17.96 33.16 1.26
N CYS A 62 -18.41 33.18 2.52
CA CYS A 62 -19.24 34.25 3.05
C CYS A 62 -18.51 35.03 4.14
N ARG A 63 -18.06 36.22 3.73
CA ARG A 63 -17.91 37.45 4.53
C ARG A 63 -18.66 37.46 5.89
N CYS A 64 -18.04 37.97 6.96
CA CYS A 64 -18.51 37.90 8.35
C CYS A 64 -19.86 38.63 8.61
N SER A 65 -20.60 38.25 9.66
CA SER A 65 -21.87 38.92 10.03
C SER A 65 -21.92 39.46 11.46
N LYS A 66 -21.07 38.94 12.35
CA LYS A 66 -20.86 39.42 13.72
C LYS A 66 -19.45 39.10 14.20
N ASP A 67 -18.99 39.72 15.27
CA ASP A 67 -17.62 39.55 15.76
C ASP A 67 -17.26 38.10 16.11
N ASP A 68 -18.21 37.32 16.63
CA ASP A 68 -18.01 35.88 16.89
C ASP A 68 -17.73 35.06 15.62
N ASP A 69 -17.93 35.65 14.44
CA ASP A 69 -17.60 35.02 13.17
C ASP A 69 -16.12 35.16 12.78
N CYS A 70 -15.38 36.02 13.48
CA CYS A 70 -13.98 36.35 13.26
C CYS A 70 -13.09 35.79 14.37
N ASP A 71 -11.77 35.82 14.18
CA ASP A 71 -10.85 35.30 15.20
C ASP A 71 -10.89 36.15 16.49
N ILE A 72 -10.37 35.60 17.59
CA ILE A 72 -10.47 36.18 18.95
C ILE A 72 -10.00 37.65 19.05
N ASN A 73 -9.12 38.07 18.13
CA ASN A 73 -8.56 39.41 18.04
C ASN A 73 -9.08 40.22 16.84
N GLU A 74 -10.23 39.87 16.29
CA GLU A 74 -10.86 40.55 15.16
C GLU A 74 -12.31 40.98 15.46
N VAL A 75 -12.79 41.93 14.69
CA VAL A 75 -14.18 42.40 14.68
C VAL A 75 -14.72 42.35 13.27
N CYS A 76 -16.00 42.05 13.14
CA CYS A 76 -16.65 42.04 11.86
C CYS A 76 -17.03 43.45 11.44
N LYS A 77 -16.39 43.96 10.39
CA LYS A 77 -16.69 45.27 9.83
C LYS A 77 -16.82 45.18 8.31
N ASP A 78 -17.91 45.70 7.77
CA ASP A 78 -18.24 45.65 6.33
C ASP A 78 -18.22 44.23 5.75
N HIS A 79 -18.63 43.27 6.60
CA HIS A 79 -18.57 41.85 6.33
C HIS A 79 -17.15 41.30 6.07
N ALA A 80 -16.10 42.00 6.51
CA ALA A 80 -14.74 41.49 6.57
C ALA A 80 -14.27 41.44 8.03
N CYS A 81 -13.56 40.37 8.38
CA CYS A 81 -12.89 40.30 9.67
C CYS A 81 -11.69 41.25 9.63
N ASN A 82 -11.70 42.22 10.54
CA ASN A 82 -10.64 43.21 10.66
C ASN A 82 -10.01 43.10 12.05
N PRO A 83 -8.69 43.33 12.19
CA PRO A 83 -8.03 43.33 13.49
C PRO A 83 -8.71 44.28 14.50
N LYS A 84 -8.82 43.85 15.75
CA LYS A 84 -9.17 44.72 16.88
C LYS A 84 -8.05 45.74 17.06
N CYS A 85 -8.37 47.01 16.84
CA CYS A 85 -7.45 48.12 17.03
C CYS A 85 -7.90 48.96 18.22
N THR A 86 -6.99 49.21 19.17
CA THR A 86 -7.23 50.11 20.31
C THR A 86 -6.20 51.23 20.21
N ASP A 87 -6.64 52.49 20.28
CA ASP A 87 -5.77 53.69 20.15
C ASP A 87 -4.83 53.67 18.93
N GLY A 88 -5.35 53.21 17.79
CA GLY A 88 -4.60 53.18 16.52
C GLY A 88 -3.55 52.07 16.41
N LYS A 89 -3.43 51.18 17.41
CA LYS A 89 -2.58 49.98 17.34
C LYS A 89 -3.44 48.72 17.20
N CYS A 90 -3.30 48.05 16.07
CA CYS A 90 -4.00 46.80 15.79
C CYS A 90 -3.20 45.59 16.30
N LEU A 91 -3.87 44.62 16.92
CA LEU A 91 -3.27 43.32 17.25
C LEU A 91 -3.04 42.57 15.93
N ALA A 92 -1.79 42.20 15.64
CA ALA A 92 -1.46 41.45 14.43
C ALA A 92 -2.24 40.12 14.39
N HIS A 93 -2.61 39.66 13.17
CA HIS A 93 -3.20 38.34 12.96
C HIS A 93 -2.43 37.28 13.75
N VAL A 94 -3.13 36.58 14.65
CA VAL A 94 -2.58 35.37 15.26
C VAL A 94 -2.45 34.38 14.12
N ALA A 95 -1.23 34.10 13.66
CA ALA A 95 -0.98 33.13 12.61
C ALA A 95 -1.67 31.81 12.99
N LEU A 96 -2.40 31.21 12.04
CA LEU A 96 -2.92 29.86 12.21
C LEU A 96 -1.77 28.95 12.67
N PRO A 97 -2.03 28.04 13.63
CA PRO A 97 -0.98 27.15 14.10
C PRO A 97 -0.37 26.40 12.89
N PRO A 98 0.96 26.27 12.85
CA PRO A 98 1.64 25.62 11.74
C PRO A 98 1.12 24.20 11.57
N LYS A 99 0.86 23.75 10.33
CA LYS A 99 0.40 22.38 10.08
C LYS A 99 1.49 21.34 10.38
N CYS A 100 2.74 21.77 10.34
CA CYS A 100 3.90 20.98 10.71
C CYS A 100 5.00 21.89 11.25
N THR A 101 5.83 21.33 12.11
CA THR A 101 7.08 21.91 12.61
C THR A 101 8.30 21.09 12.22
N LYS A 102 8.08 19.81 11.88
CA LYS A 102 9.09 18.85 11.45
C LYS A 102 8.47 17.85 10.49
N ASN A 103 9.30 17.13 9.72
CA ASN A 103 8.82 16.17 8.73
C ASN A 103 7.93 15.06 9.33
N SER A 104 8.18 14.65 10.59
CA SER A 104 7.35 13.64 11.27
C SER A 104 5.94 14.09 11.62
N ASP A 105 5.61 15.38 11.48
CA ASP A 105 4.23 15.88 11.62
C ASP A 105 3.43 15.67 10.32
N CYS A 106 4.10 15.35 9.21
CA CYS A 106 3.51 15.14 7.91
C CYS A 106 3.20 13.66 7.64
N ARG A 107 2.32 13.39 6.66
CA ARG A 107 2.13 12.03 6.15
C ARG A 107 3.44 11.48 5.57
N SER A 108 3.60 10.15 5.60
CA SER A 108 4.78 9.46 5.07
C SER A 108 5.17 9.98 3.70
N GLY A 109 6.46 10.23 3.51
CA GLY A 109 7.03 10.77 2.28
C GLY A 109 6.93 12.29 2.08
N LEU A 110 6.19 13.04 2.90
CA LEU A 110 6.13 14.51 2.80
C LEU A 110 7.13 15.19 3.73
N VAL A 111 7.55 16.39 3.35
CA VAL A 111 8.45 17.26 4.11
C VAL A 111 7.71 18.47 4.65
N CYS A 112 8.11 18.93 5.84
CA CYS A 112 7.62 20.16 6.40
C CYS A 112 8.41 21.35 5.85
N ARG A 113 7.75 22.20 5.05
CA ARG A 113 8.35 23.41 4.50
C ARG A 113 7.36 24.56 4.59
N ASP A 114 7.81 25.69 5.14
CA ASP A 114 7.01 26.88 5.37
C ASP A 114 5.74 26.59 6.21
N SER A 115 5.87 25.73 7.23
CA SER A 115 4.77 25.29 8.10
C SER A 115 3.65 24.49 7.41
N ASP A 116 3.88 24.00 6.20
CA ASP A 116 2.99 23.13 5.43
C ASP A 116 3.70 21.83 5.04
N CYS A 117 2.94 20.73 4.99
CA CYS A 117 3.41 19.47 4.44
C CYS A 117 3.41 19.52 2.91
N ARG A 118 4.59 19.33 2.30
CA ARG A 118 4.82 19.45 0.86
C ARG A 118 5.64 18.27 0.35
N GLN A 119 5.65 18.12 -0.97
CA GLN A 119 6.56 17.21 -1.67
C GLN A 119 8.02 17.65 -1.51
N CYS A 120 8.91 16.66 -1.42
CA CYS A 120 10.36 16.92 -1.40
C CYS A 120 10.84 17.38 -2.78
N ARG A 121 11.95 18.11 -2.80
CA ARG A 121 12.62 18.54 -4.05
C ARG A 121 14.07 18.07 -4.17
N ALA A 122 14.67 17.68 -3.06
CA ALA A 122 16.05 17.22 -2.98
C ALA A 122 16.22 16.30 -1.78
N ASP A 123 17.22 15.43 -1.83
CA ASP A 123 17.54 14.48 -0.74
C ASP A 123 17.81 15.19 0.59
N SER A 124 18.35 16.41 0.55
CA SER A 124 18.62 17.24 1.73
C SER A 124 17.36 17.71 2.47
N GLU A 125 16.17 17.62 1.86
CA GLU A 125 14.90 17.89 2.53
C GLU A 125 14.38 16.67 3.32
N CYS A 126 14.96 15.49 3.08
CA CYS A 126 14.59 14.23 3.70
C CYS A 126 15.51 13.89 4.90
N HIS A 127 15.12 12.90 5.72
CA HIS A 127 15.95 12.39 6.82
C HIS A 127 17.24 11.72 6.29
N GLU A 128 18.25 11.53 7.13
CA GLU A 128 19.61 11.06 6.77
C GLU A 128 19.64 9.74 5.97
N ASP A 129 18.64 8.87 6.15
CA ASP A 129 18.50 7.56 5.46
C ASP A 129 17.44 7.54 4.36
N MET A 130 16.93 8.71 3.97
CA MET A 130 15.91 8.88 2.96
C MET A 130 16.47 9.61 1.74
N ILE A 131 15.85 9.40 0.58
CA ILE A 131 16.12 10.10 -0.68
C ILE A 131 14.81 10.68 -1.20
N CYS A 132 14.90 11.81 -1.89
CA CYS A 132 13.76 12.38 -2.59
C CYS A 132 13.63 11.70 -3.96
N SER A 133 12.58 10.92 -4.14
CA SER A 133 12.30 10.27 -5.41
C SER A 133 10.80 10.25 -5.67
N ASN A 134 10.40 10.56 -6.91
CA ASN A 134 9.01 10.78 -7.30
C ASN A 134 8.28 11.74 -6.35
N ASP A 135 8.93 12.87 -6.01
CA ASP A 135 8.41 13.93 -5.15
C ASP A 135 8.11 13.51 -3.69
N HIS A 136 8.57 12.33 -3.26
CA HIS A 136 8.40 11.81 -1.90
C HIS A 136 9.73 11.36 -1.28
N CYS A 137 9.89 11.56 0.02
CA CYS A 137 11.00 11.00 0.77
C CYS A 137 10.80 9.48 0.94
N MET A 138 11.71 8.68 0.39
CA MET A 138 11.69 7.22 0.46
C MET A 138 13.00 6.71 1.09
N PRO A 139 12.99 5.58 1.82
CA PRO A 139 14.21 4.97 2.32
C PRO A 139 15.20 4.74 1.18
N LYS A 140 16.48 4.99 1.44
CA LYS A 140 17.55 4.61 0.52
C LYS A 140 17.46 3.10 0.25
N PRO A 141 17.67 2.64 -0.99
CA PRO A 141 17.75 1.22 -1.27
C PRO A 141 18.78 0.55 -0.36
N PRO A 142 18.42 -0.56 0.29
CA PRO A 142 19.27 -1.16 1.31
C PRO A 142 20.59 -1.68 0.73
N THR A 143 21.69 -1.62 1.47
CA THR A 143 23.02 -2.02 0.97
C THR A 143 23.60 -3.26 1.64
N CYS A 144 22.95 -3.77 2.70
CA CYS A 144 23.35 -5.01 3.35
C CYS A 144 22.89 -6.25 2.58
N GLY A 145 23.42 -7.41 2.99
CA GLY A 145 23.10 -8.68 2.37
C GLY A 145 23.45 -8.70 0.88
N GLN A 146 22.79 -9.59 0.16
CA GLN A 146 22.89 -9.67 -1.30
C GLN A 146 21.57 -9.18 -1.92
N PRO A 147 21.62 -8.46 -3.06
CA PRO A 147 20.43 -8.12 -3.83
C PRO A 147 19.63 -9.37 -4.23
N GLY A 148 18.31 -9.26 -4.22
CA GLY A 148 17.40 -10.30 -4.70
C GLY A 148 16.98 -11.30 -3.63
N PHE A 149 16.81 -12.55 -4.06
CA PHE A 149 16.24 -13.66 -3.30
C PHE A 149 17.21 -14.83 -3.26
N ASP A 150 17.23 -15.54 -2.14
CA ASP A 150 17.75 -16.90 -2.09
C ASP A 150 16.67 -17.85 -2.61
N TRP A 151 17.06 -18.78 -3.46
CA TRP A 151 16.16 -19.80 -3.98
C TRP A 151 16.69 -21.20 -3.73
N ALA A 152 15.77 -22.15 -3.66
CA ALA A 152 16.05 -23.57 -3.63
C ALA A 152 15.06 -24.31 -4.52
N GLU A 153 15.53 -25.41 -5.10
CA GLU A 153 14.76 -26.27 -5.98
C GLU A 153 14.76 -27.71 -5.44
N TRP A 154 13.62 -28.37 -5.66
CA TRP A 154 13.43 -29.78 -5.36
C TRP A 154 12.68 -30.45 -6.51
N ARG A 155 13.12 -31.64 -6.87
CA ARG A 155 12.34 -32.53 -7.73
C ARG A 155 11.03 -32.91 -7.04
N GLY A 156 9.94 -32.77 -7.78
CA GLY A 156 8.62 -33.21 -7.38
C GLY A 156 8.49 -34.73 -7.39
N PRO A 157 7.64 -35.32 -6.55
CA PRO A 157 7.34 -36.74 -6.62
C PRO A 157 6.70 -37.11 -7.96
N LEU A 158 7.03 -38.27 -8.50
CA LEU A 158 6.48 -38.78 -9.77
C LEU A 158 4.95 -38.82 -9.78
N SER A 159 4.30 -38.96 -8.63
CA SER A 159 2.84 -38.93 -8.53
C SER A 159 2.21 -37.65 -9.06
N TRP A 160 2.91 -36.51 -9.03
CA TRP A 160 2.40 -35.23 -9.52
C TRP A 160 2.03 -35.28 -11.01
N ASN A 161 2.75 -36.04 -11.85
CA ASN A 161 2.48 -36.12 -13.29
C ASN A 161 1.08 -36.64 -13.66
N SER A 162 0.42 -37.32 -12.71
CA SER A 162 -0.88 -37.97 -12.89
C SER A 162 -2.04 -37.17 -12.29
N VAL A 163 -1.75 -36.07 -11.57
CA VAL A 163 -2.78 -35.29 -10.88
C VAL A 163 -3.50 -34.35 -11.84
N LYS A 164 -4.76 -34.07 -11.50
CA LYS A 164 -5.59 -33.15 -12.26
C LYS A 164 -5.19 -31.71 -11.92
N SER A 165 -4.80 -30.94 -12.93
CA SER A 165 -4.53 -29.49 -12.82
C SER A 165 -5.06 -28.81 -14.10
N PRO A 166 -5.66 -27.61 -14.01
CA PRO A 166 -5.90 -26.84 -12.77
C PRO A 166 -7.16 -27.29 -11.99
N PRO A 167 -7.17 -27.21 -10.64
CA PRO A 167 -6.09 -26.78 -9.75
C PRO A 167 -5.17 -27.95 -9.31
N PHE A 168 -3.87 -27.69 -9.18
CA PHE A 168 -2.89 -28.62 -8.61
C PHE A 168 -3.09 -28.73 -7.09
N THR A 169 -4.00 -29.60 -6.65
CA THR A 169 -4.49 -29.67 -5.26
C THR A 169 -3.51 -30.38 -4.32
N GLU A 170 -2.68 -31.26 -4.88
CA GLU A 170 -1.72 -32.10 -4.18
C GLU A 170 -0.40 -31.37 -3.85
N TYR A 171 -0.18 -30.19 -4.43
CA TYR A 171 0.98 -29.37 -4.09
C TYR A 171 0.88 -28.90 -2.63
N ASP A 172 1.75 -29.45 -1.79
CA ASP A 172 1.97 -29.00 -0.41
C ASP A 172 3.44 -28.59 -0.27
N PRO A 173 3.73 -27.28 -0.14
CA PRO A 173 5.11 -26.84 -0.10
C PRO A 173 5.77 -27.21 1.24
N THR A 174 5.00 -27.56 2.28
CA THR A 174 5.56 -27.80 3.63
C THR A 174 6.47 -29.01 3.70
N VAL A 175 6.35 -29.96 2.77
CA VAL A 175 7.24 -31.12 2.63
C VAL A 175 8.70 -30.68 2.42
N PHE A 176 8.92 -29.51 1.81
CA PHE A 176 10.24 -28.97 1.51
C PHE A 176 10.94 -28.29 2.69
N LYS A 177 10.26 -28.13 3.83
CA LYS A 177 10.89 -27.60 5.06
C LYS A 177 12.03 -28.50 5.55
N SER A 178 11.78 -29.80 5.55
CA SER A 178 12.72 -30.83 6.04
C SER A 178 13.49 -31.52 4.92
N GLN A 179 13.07 -31.37 3.66
CA GLN A 179 13.77 -31.98 2.53
C GLN A 179 14.96 -31.13 2.11
N ARG A 180 16.11 -31.77 1.92
CA ARG A 180 17.29 -31.11 1.34
C ARG A 180 17.01 -30.75 -0.13
N PRO A 181 17.24 -29.50 -0.56
CA PRO A 181 17.11 -29.13 -1.96
C PRO A 181 18.17 -29.80 -2.83
N GLU A 182 17.83 -30.06 -4.10
CA GLU A 182 18.79 -30.56 -5.09
C GLU A 182 19.71 -29.42 -5.56
N HIS A 183 19.11 -28.25 -5.79
CA HIS A 183 19.81 -27.04 -6.22
C HIS A 183 19.41 -25.83 -5.38
N GLY A 184 20.26 -24.82 -5.38
CA GLY A 184 19.97 -23.56 -4.74
C GLY A 184 20.92 -22.47 -5.19
N GLY A 185 20.54 -21.23 -4.96
CA GLY A 185 21.34 -20.09 -5.38
C GLY A 185 20.67 -18.77 -5.07
N ARG A 186 21.07 -17.75 -5.83
CA ARG A 186 20.53 -16.40 -5.73
C ARG A 186 19.99 -15.94 -7.07
N THR A 187 18.94 -15.14 -7.05
CA THR A 187 18.32 -14.56 -8.24
C THR A 187 17.76 -13.18 -7.94
N ASN A 188 17.65 -12.33 -8.97
CA ASN A 188 17.08 -10.98 -8.86
C ASN A 188 15.67 -10.90 -9.46
N THR A 189 15.09 -12.04 -9.87
CA THR A 189 13.81 -12.12 -10.57
C THR A 189 12.95 -13.27 -10.03
N LEU A 190 11.63 -13.10 -10.10
CA LEU A 190 10.62 -14.13 -9.85
C LEU A 190 9.98 -14.56 -11.19
N LEU A 191 10.81 -14.68 -12.23
CA LEU A 191 10.48 -15.19 -13.55
C LEU A 191 11.06 -16.59 -13.71
N ILE A 192 10.23 -17.54 -14.13
CA ILE A 192 10.62 -18.85 -14.65
C ILE A 192 9.94 -18.97 -16.00
N ASP A 193 10.72 -19.12 -17.07
CA ASP A 193 10.23 -19.15 -18.45
C ASP A 193 10.90 -20.22 -19.31
N ASN A 194 11.78 -21.03 -18.72
CA ASN A 194 12.50 -22.10 -19.40
C ASN A 194 12.54 -23.38 -18.54
N PRO A 195 11.95 -24.49 -18.99
CA PRO A 195 11.94 -25.74 -18.23
C PRO A 195 13.32 -26.41 -18.09
N GLY A 196 14.29 -26.06 -18.95
CA GLY A 196 15.65 -26.64 -18.91
C GLY A 196 16.72 -25.69 -18.38
N ASP A 197 16.34 -24.48 -17.95
CA ASP A 197 17.25 -23.49 -17.40
C ASP A 197 16.59 -22.75 -16.22
N LEU A 198 17.20 -22.87 -15.05
CA LEU A 198 16.79 -22.13 -13.86
C LEU A 198 17.86 -21.09 -13.52
N TYR A 199 17.58 -19.84 -13.85
CA TYR A 199 18.44 -18.68 -13.56
C TYR A 199 19.85 -18.77 -14.17
N GLY A 200 19.94 -19.22 -15.43
CA GLY A 200 21.20 -19.37 -16.16
C GLY A 200 21.97 -20.65 -15.81
N GLN A 201 21.32 -21.59 -15.11
CA GLN A 201 21.87 -22.90 -14.79
C GLN A 201 21.05 -23.97 -15.51
N ALA A 202 21.72 -24.89 -16.20
CA ALA A 202 21.10 -26.02 -16.89
C ALA A 202 20.52 -27.04 -15.88
N ILE A 203 19.34 -26.73 -15.36
CA ILE A 203 18.57 -27.48 -14.38
C ILE A 203 17.20 -27.74 -15.01
N ASP A 204 16.84 -29.03 -15.12
CA ASP A 204 15.52 -29.44 -15.59
C ASP A 204 14.52 -29.31 -14.45
N ILE A 205 13.61 -28.35 -14.59
CA ILE A 205 12.57 -28.02 -13.61
C ILE A 205 11.18 -28.50 -14.06
N ASN A 206 11.13 -29.40 -15.04
CA ASN A 206 9.92 -30.18 -15.28
C ASN A 206 9.65 -31.07 -14.06
N LEU A 207 8.43 -31.04 -13.53
CA LEU A 207 8.04 -31.76 -12.32
C LEU A 207 8.89 -31.34 -11.11
N ALA A 208 8.93 -30.04 -10.81
CA ALA A 208 9.76 -29.48 -9.75
C ALA A 208 9.00 -28.51 -8.85
N SER A 209 9.63 -28.15 -7.73
CA SER A 209 9.24 -27.02 -6.89
C SER A 209 10.43 -26.08 -6.75
N VAL A 210 10.19 -24.78 -6.91
CA VAL A 210 11.20 -23.74 -6.65
C VAL A 210 10.64 -22.79 -5.59
N ILE A 211 11.39 -22.58 -4.50
CA ILE A 211 10.99 -21.67 -3.43
C ILE A 211 12.02 -20.56 -3.31
N HIS A 212 11.54 -19.32 -3.35
CA HIS A 212 12.28 -18.09 -3.13
C HIS A 212 12.00 -17.53 -1.75
N GLN A 213 13.02 -16.97 -1.12
CA GLN A 213 12.88 -16.21 0.12
C GLN A 213 13.76 -14.96 0.09
N GLY A 214 13.27 -13.91 0.70
CA GLY A 214 13.99 -12.65 0.84
C GLY A 214 13.19 -11.66 1.66
N PHE A 215 13.68 -10.44 1.73
CA PHE A 215 13.06 -9.33 2.44
C PHE A 215 12.83 -8.18 1.48
N LEU A 216 11.64 -7.59 1.58
CA LEU A 216 11.29 -6.34 0.93
C LEU A 216 11.41 -5.21 1.94
N LEU A 217 12.26 -4.21 1.69
CA LEU A 217 12.11 -2.91 2.37
C LEU A 217 11.04 -2.11 1.63
N ALA A 218 9.92 -1.79 2.28
CA ALA A 218 8.86 -1.00 1.65
C ALA A 218 9.29 0.47 1.48
N PRO A 219 9.45 0.99 0.24
CA PRO A 219 9.86 2.38 0.03
C PRO A 219 8.85 3.44 0.44
N GLU A 220 7.55 3.10 0.56
CA GLU A 220 6.48 4.05 0.84
C GLU A 220 5.28 3.35 1.49
N THR A 221 4.48 4.07 2.25
CA THR A 221 3.25 3.50 2.84
C THR A 221 2.16 3.47 1.77
N GLY A 222 1.53 2.31 1.58
CA GLY A 222 0.40 2.20 0.66
C GLY A 222 0.14 0.78 0.15
N ASN A 223 -0.69 0.70 -0.89
CA ASN A 223 -1.06 -0.57 -1.51
C ASN A 223 -0.05 -0.99 -2.58
N TYR A 224 0.71 -2.03 -2.30
CA TYR A 224 1.58 -2.72 -3.24
C TYR A 224 0.78 -3.71 -4.07
N THR A 225 0.99 -3.73 -5.38
CA THR A 225 0.27 -4.59 -6.31
C THR A 225 1.14 -5.74 -6.77
N PHE A 226 0.77 -6.95 -6.39
CA PHE A 226 1.33 -8.20 -6.89
C PHE A 226 0.65 -8.54 -8.21
N ILE A 227 1.44 -8.68 -9.26
CA ILE A 227 1.01 -8.93 -10.63
C ILE A 227 1.51 -10.33 -11.02
N PHE A 228 0.59 -11.23 -11.32
CA PHE A 228 0.87 -12.59 -11.74
C PHE A 228 0.62 -12.72 -13.23
N GLY A 229 1.68 -12.97 -14.00
CA GLY A 229 1.59 -13.27 -15.43
C GLY A 229 1.10 -14.69 -15.66
N GLN A 230 2.01 -15.66 -15.61
CA GLN A 230 1.72 -17.09 -15.67
C GLN A 230 2.11 -17.77 -14.35
N ALA A 231 1.42 -18.86 -14.03
CA ALA A 231 1.63 -19.69 -12.85
C ALA A 231 1.28 -21.14 -13.24
N ASP A 232 2.12 -21.73 -14.08
CA ASP A 232 1.99 -23.09 -14.58
C ASP A 232 2.94 -23.98 -13.74
N ASP A 233 2.45 -24.78 -12.78
CA ASP A 233 1.04 -25.10 -12.48
C ASP A 233 0.44 -24.33 -11.29
N ILE A 234 1.27 -23.91 -10.33
CA ILE A 234 0.84 -23.20 -9.12
C ILE A 234 1.94 -22.31 -8.54
N VAL A 235 1.54 -21.17 -7.99
CA VAL A 235 2.36 -20.23 -7.23
C VAL A 235 1.64 -19.88 -5.93
N LEU A 236 2.36 -19.94 -4.82
CA LEU A 236 1.94 -19.51 -3.50
C LEU A 236 2.85 -18.36 -3.05
N VAL A 237 2.27 -17.29 -2.51
CA VAL A 237 3.02 -16.15 -1.97
C VAL A 237 2.63 -15.92 -0.53
N TRP A 238 3.61 -15.64 0.32
CA TRP A 238 3.45 -15.16 1.68
C TRP A 238 4.20 -13.85 1.86
N LEU A 239 3.66 -12.95 2.67
CA LEU A 239 4.30 -11.71 3.07
C LEU A 239 4.21 -11.52 4.60
N GLY A 240 5.29 -11.04 5.22
CA GLY A 240 5.34 -10.85 6.67
C GLY A 240 5.71 -12.13 7.43
N GLU A 241 5.15 -12.27 8.64
CA GLU A 241 5.54 -13.30 9.60
C GLU A 241 5.40 -14.73 9.06
N ASN A 242 4.29 -15.04 8.37
CA ASN A 242 4.07 -16.36 7.76
C ASN A 242 5.12 -16.66 6.68
N ALA A 243 5.59 -15.64 5.97
CA ALA A 243 6.64 -15.79 4.98
C ALA A 243 7.98 -16.11 5.62
N PHE A 244 8.25 -15.62 6.83
CA PHE A 244 9.47 -15.94 7.56
C PHE A 244 9.42 -17.37 8.11
N ARG A 245 8.34 -17.72 8.81
CA ARG A 245 8.15 -19.02 9.48
C ARG A 245 6.69 -19.46 9.49
N GLY A 246 6.45 -20.76 9.61
CA GLY A 246 5.08 -21.29 9.73
C GLY A 246 4.24 -21.25 8.44
N TRP A 247 4.82 -20.87 7.30
CA TRP A 247 4.22 -20.97 5.97
C TRP A 247 3.64 -22.37 5.69
N THR A 248 2.43 -22.39 5.16
CA THR A 248 1.68 -23.56 4.70
C THR A 248 0.85 -23.11 3.50
N ARG A 249 0.39 -24.04 2.66
CA ARG A 249 -0.54 -23.65 1.59
C ARG A 249 -1.78 -22.93 2.11
N ALA A 250 -2.35 -23.40 3.22
CA ALA A 250 -3.58 -22.85 3.79
C ALA A 250 -3.45 -21.41 4.33
N ASN A 251 -2.26 -20.96 4.70
CA ASN A 251 -2.01 -19.59 5.16
C ASN A 251 -1.25 -18.73 4.14
N ALA A 252 -1.20 -19.17 2.87
CA ALA A 252 -0.69 -18.34 1.78
C ALA A 252 -1.54 -17.07 1.66
N ASP A 253 -0.87 -15.93 1.49
CA ASP A 253 -1.52 -14.66 1.19
C ASP A 253 -2.19 -14.70 -0.18
N ILE A 254 -1.53 -15.37 -1.11
CA ILE A 254 -1.97 -15.48 -2.49
C ILE A 254 -1.70 -16.91 -2.94
N GLU A 255 -2.74 -17.58 -3.42
CA GLU A 255 -2.62 -18.82 -4.17
C GLU A 255 -3.09 -18.57 -5.59
N ARG A 256 -2.25 -18.94 -6.56
CA ARG A 256 -2.56 -18.82 -7.98
C ARG A 256 -2.16 -20.09 -8.71
N THR A 257 -3.11 -20.77 -9.32
CA THR A 257 -2.90 -21.98 -10.14
C THR A 257 -2.60 -21.64 -11.61
N TYR A 258 -2.68 -22.57 -12.55
CA TYR A 258 -2.66 -22.29 -13.99
C TYR A 258 -4.02 -21.75 -14.48
N ILE A 259 -4.04 -20.89 -15.52
CA ILE A 259 -5.25 -20.50 -16.28
C ILE A 259 -4.83 -20.63 -17.74
N PRO A 260 -5.48 -21.51 -18.52
CA PRO A 260 -5.21 -21.66 -19.93
C PRO A 260 -5.39 -20.34 -20.71
N PRO A 261 -4.56 -20.05 -21.73
CA PRO A 261 -4.78 -18.94 -22.65
C PRO A 261 -6.23 -18.92 -23.20
N PRO A 262 -6.85 -17.72 -23.31
CA PRO A 262 -6.23 -16.40 -23.21
C PRO A 262 -6.03 -15.88 -21.78
N GLY A 263 -6.12 -16.74 -20.74
CA GLY A 263 -5.94 -16.43 -19.32
C GLY A 263 -5.18 -15.14 -18.99
N ASP A 264 -5.88 -14.20 -18.37
CA ASP A 264 -5.38 -12.86 -18.07
C ASP A 264 -4.35 -12.83 -16.94
N GLU A 265 -3.52 -11.78 -16.97
CA GLU A 265 -2.72 -11.31 -15.84
C GLU A 265 -3.65 -11.03 -14.64
N THR A 266 -3.34 -11.58 -13.47
CA THR A 266 -4.12 -11.33 -12.25
C THR A 266 -3.37 -10.41 -11.29
N ARG A 267 -4.12 -9.64 -10.51
CA ARG A 267 -3.57 -8.63 -9.60
C ARG A 267 -4.15 -8.76 -8.21
N THR A 268 -3.29 -8.71 -7.20
CA THR A 268 -3.68 -8.69 -5.79
C THR A 268 -2.93 -7.58 -5.07
N THR A 269 -3.56 -6.91 -4.10
CA THR A 269 -2.92 -5.83 -3.34
C THR A 269 -2.63 -6.21 -1.89
N ARG A 270 -1.59 -5.60 -1.33
CA ARG A 270 -1.25 -5.64 0.10
C ARG A 270 -0.84 -4.26 0.59
N HIS A 271 -1.32 -3.86 1.75
CA HIS A 271 -0.93 -2.60 2.38
C HIS A 271 0.37 -2.80 3.18
N LEU A 272 1.39 -1.99 2.90
CA LEU A 272 2.67 -2.02 3.60
C LEU A 272 3.03 -0.63 4.11
N GLU A 273 3.85 -0.59 5.16
CA GLU A 273 4.31 0.62 5.81
C GLU A 273 5.74 0.96 5.40
N GLN A 274 5.98 2.24 5.08
CA GLN A 274 7.29 2.75 4.68
C GLN A 274 8.37 2.39 5.71
N GLY A 275 9.56 2.04 5.21
CA GLY A 275 10.72 1.79 6.07
C GLY A 275 10.66 0.47 6.82
N THR A 276 9.60 -0.33 6.64
CA THR A 276 9.46 -1.64 7.27
C THR A 276 9.98 -2.74 6.36
N TYR A 277 10.76 -3.67 6.92
CA TYR A 277 11.12 -4.91 6.25
C TYR A 277 10.00 -5.94 6.35
N TYR A 278 9.60 -6.47 5.20
CA TYR A 278 8.65 -7.56 5.08
C TYR A 278 9.36 -8.80 4.52
N PRO A 279 9.46 -9.88 5.28
CA PRO A 279 9.82 -11.18 4.73
C PRO A 279 8.85 -11.55 3.61
N ILE A 280 9.36 -12.07 2.49
CA ILE A 280 8.59 -12.56 1.37
C ILE A 280 9.07 -13.96 1.03
N ARG A 281 8.10 -14.85 0.78
CA ARG A 281 8.35 -16.21 0.30
C ARG A 281 7.44 -16.46 -0.90
N VAL A 282 8.00 -17.04 -1.96
CA VAL A 282 7.27 -17.42 -3.17
C VAL A 282 7.60 -18.87 -3.44
N ALA A 283 6.58 -19.74 -3.50
CA ALA A 283 6.75 -21.15 -3.81
C ALA A 283 6.01 -21.45 -5.12
N TRP A 284 6.74 -21.91 -6.11
CA TRP A 284 6.21 -22.40 -7.37
C TRP A 284 6.29 -23.92 -7.41
N GLY A 285 5.27 -24.54 -7.99
CA GLY A 285 5.19 -25.97 -8.19
C GLY A 285 4.70 -26.30 -9.60
N ASP A 286 5.32 -27.32 -10.19
CA ASP A 286 5.01 -27.85 -11.51
C ASP A 286 4.75 -29.35 -11.43
N LYS A 287 3.73 -29.82 -12.15
CA LYS A 287 3.43 -31.25 -12.23
C LYS A 287 3.94 -31.91 -13.51
N GLY A 288 4.78 -31.21 -14.26
CA GLY A 288 5.38 -31.67 -15.51
C GLY A 288 4.66 -31.12 -16.73
N GLY A 289 5.46 -30.70 -17.71
CA GLY A 289 4.99 -30.14 -18.97
C GLY A 289 5.71 -28.82 -19.29
N ASN A 290 4.95 -27.83 -19.72
CA ASN A 290 5.45 -26.47 -19.85
C ASN A 290 5.52 -25.82 -18.47
N THR A 291 6.55 -25.03 -18.23
CA THR A 291 6.78 -24.38 -16.94
C THR A 291 6.69 -22.87 -17.12
N ALA A 292 5.96 -22.19 -16.24
CA ALA A 292 5.97 -20.73 -16.23
C ALA A 292 5.62 -20.15 -14.85
N MET A 293 6.43 -19.22 -14.37
CA MET A 293 6.10 -18.35 -13.25
C MET A 293 6.46 -16.92 -13.60
N SER A 294 5.57 -15.96 -13.35
CA SER A 294 5.91 -14.55 -13.34
C SER A 294 5.20 -13.82 -12.22
N VAL A 295 5.96 -13.29 -11.26
CA VAL A 295 5.46 -12.43 -10.18
C VAL A 295 6.21 -11.10 -10.21
N ARG A 296 5.47 -10.01 -10.35
CA ARG A 296 6.00 -8.63 -10.24
C ARG A 296 5.32 -7.91 -9.09
N ILE A 297 6.02 -7.00 -8.43
CA ILE A 297 5.48 -6.24 -7.29
C ILE A 297 5.66 -4.75 -7.58
N MET A 298 4.54 -4.05 -7.69
CA MET A 298 4.51 -2.61 -7.94
C MET A 298 4.30 -1.85 -6.63
N ALA A 299 5.10 -0.82 -6.39
CA ALA A 299 4.89 0.13 -5.31
C ALA A 299 3.67 1.03 -5.56
N PRO A 300 3.09 1.65 -4.52
CA PRO A 300 1.99 2.60 -4.65
C PRO A 300 2.16 3.69 -5.72
N ASN A 301 3.39 4.17 -5.93
CA ASN A 301 3.73 5.17 -6.95
C ASN A 301 3.84 4.60 -8.38
N GLY A 302 3.63 3.29 -8.55
CA GLY A 302 3.69 2.61 -9.85
C GLY A 302 5.08 2.11 -10.25
N THR A 303 6.10 2.24 -9.40
CA THR A 303 7.45 1.72 -9.66
C THR A 303 7.49 0.20 -9.43
N GLU A 304 8.08 -0.55 -10.35
CA GLU A 304 8.33 -1.98 -10.15
C GLU A 304 9.50 -2.18 -9.17
N LEU A 305 9.28 -2.97 -8.13
CA LEU A 305 10.32 -3.34 -7.18
C LEU A 305 11.17 -4.46 -7.75
N THR A 306 12.49 -4.31 -7.67
CA THR A 306 13.44 -5.27 -8.23
C THR A 306 14.43 -5.78 -7.19
N GLY A 307 15.00 -6.95 -7.47
CA GLY A 307 16.14 -7.50 -6.73
C GLY A 307 17.50 -7.03 -7.24
N GLN A 308 17.55 -6.10 -8.20
CA GLN A 308 18.82 -5.64 -8.77
C GLN A 308 19.56 -4.68 -7.82
N LYS A 309 20.79 -4.29 -8.18
CA LYS A 309 21.53 -3.25 -7.46
C LYS A 309 20.70 -1.96 -7.45
N GLY A 310 20.46 -1.40 -6.26
CA GLY A 310 19.57 -0.24 -6.08
C GLY A 310 18.08 -0.59 -5.99
N GLY A 311 17.70 -1.87 -6.07
CA GLY A 311 16.35 -2.34 -5.80
C GLY A 311 16.06 -2.53 -4.31
N TYR A 312 14.85 -2.98 -3.96
CA TYR A 312 14.36 -3.08 -2.58
C TYR A 312 14.26 -4.50 -2.01
N PHE A 313 14.53 -5.53 -2.83
CA PHE A 313 14.63 -6.91 -2.34
C PHE A 313 16.06 -7.27 -1.93
N ARG A 314 16.21 -7.84 -0.74
CA ARG A 314 17.48 -8.31 -0.18
C ARG A 314 17.32 -9.69 0.44
N THR A 315 18.42 -10.41 0.54
CA THR A 315 18.50 -11.68 1.28
C THR A 315 18.52 -11.47 2.81
N GLU A 316 18.68 -10.24 3.29
CA GLU A 316 18.75 -9.89 4.71
C GLU A 316 17.96 -8.60 5.01
N ALA A 317 17.41 -8.49 6.22
CA ALA A 317 16.85 -7.24 6.75
C ALA A 317 17.97 -6.40 7.38
N CYS A 318 18.22 -5.20 6.85
CA CYS A 318 19.40 -4.41 7.24
C CYS A 318 19.28 -3.70 8.58
N ASP A 319 18.08 -3.59 9.12
CA ASP A 319 17.79 -2.98 10.42
C ASP A 319 17.87 -3.98 11.59
N GLY A 320 18.13 -5.27 11.31
CA GLY A 320 18.15 -6.33 12.31
C GLY A 320 16.76 -6.71 12.85
N SER A 321 15.67 -6.27 12.21
CA SER A 321 14.30 -6.63 12.59
C SER A 321 14.01 -8.13 12.44
N TYR A 322 14.78 -8.81 11.60
CA TYR A 322 14.73 -10.26 11.42
C TYR A 322 16.13 -10.85 11.41
N ASP A 323 16.25 -12.07 11.95
CA ASP A 323 17.38 -12.94 11.66
C ASP A 323 17.42 -13.29 10.17
N LYS A 324 18.56 -13.84 9.71
CA LYS A 324 18.62 -14.42 8.36
C LYS A 324 17.58 -15.52 8.22
N PHE A 325 17.03 -15.66 7.02
CA PHE A 325 16.14 -16.78 6.74
C PHE A 325 16.83 -18.11 7.10
N PRO A 326 16.09 -19.06 7.69
CA PRO A 326 16.60 -20.41 7.87
C PRO A 326 17.06 -20.98 6.51
N PRO A 327 18.22 -21.66 6.47
CA PRO A 327 18.62 -22.41 5.29
C PRO A 327 17.57 -23.48 4.97
N TYR A 328 17.32 -23.69 3.67
CA TYR A 328 16.45 -24.77 3.22
C TYR A 328 16.98 -26.15 3.64
N GLY A 329 16.08 -27.07 4.00
CA GLY A 329 16.42 -28.47 4.28
C GLY A 329 17.20 -28.71 5.58
N ARG A 330 17.05 -27.84 6.59
CA ARG A 330 17.51 -28.09 7.96
C ARG A 330 16.31 -28.22 8.89
N SER A 331 16.09 -29.42 9.43
CA SER A 331 15.23 -29.68 10.60
C SER A 331 15.96 -29.28 11.88
#